data_AF-A0A951JFA2-F1
#
_entry.id   AF-A0A951JFA2-F1
#
_cell.length_a   1.000
_cell.length_b   1.000
_cell.length_c   1.000
_cell.angle_alpha   90.00
_cell.angle_beta   90.00
_cell.angle_gamma   90.00
#
_symmetry.space_group_name_H-M   'P 1'
#
loop_
_entity.id
_entity.type
_entity.pdbx_description
1 polymer ?
#
loop_
_entity_poly.entity_id
_entity_poly.type
_entity_poly.pdbx_seq_one_letter_code
_entity_poly.pdbx_strand_id
1 'polypeptide(L)'
;MTAPPPGSGAARHPLPPELIHDLRTPLTQILGYSEMLIEQAVEAGHHGYVADLRKVNAAGHRLLALIEKNLQPVPPPDAPPAAAAPQTRPGT
;
A
#
# COMPACT_ATOMS: atom_id res chain seq x y z
N MET A 1 0.64 13.00 -36.10
CA MET A 1 -0.03 12.57 -34.86
C MET A 1 1.05 12.34 -33.83
N THR A 2 1.43 13.39 -33.10
CA THR A 2 2.57 13.37 -32.16
C THR A 2 2.15 12.59 -30.93
N ALA A 3 2.86 11.51 -30.63
CA ALA A 3 2.61 10.70 -29.44
C ALA A 3 2.77 11.56 -28.17
N PRO A 4 1.92 11.39 -27.16
CA PRO A 4 2.08 12.09 -25.89
C PRO A 4 3.38 11.64 -25.19
N PRO A 5 4.05 12.53 -24.42
CA PRO A 5 5.26 12.17 -23.69
C PRO A 5 4.94 11.08 -22.64
N PRO A 6 5.85 10.11 -22.40
CA PRO A 6 5.68 9.17 -21.30
C PRO A 6 5.64 9.98 -20.01
N GLY A 7 4.50 9.91 -19.31
CA GLY A 7 4.30 10.60 -18.05
C GLY A 7 5.45 10.33 -17.10
N SER A 8 5.91 11.38 -16.41
CA SER A 8 6.89 11.29 -15.33
C SER A 8 6.52 10.13 -14.42
N GLY A 9 7.21 9.00 -14.59
CA GLY A 9 7.16 7.91 -13.64
C GLY A 9 7.72 8.47 -12.35
N ALA A 10 6.84 8.73 -11.37
CA ALA A 10 7.28 8.92 -9.99
C ALA A 10 8.32 7.85 -9.69
N ALA A 11 9.50 8.24 -9.21
CA ALA A 11 10.63 7.33 -9.01
C ALA A 11 10.17 6.13 -8.17
N ARG A 12 9.98 4.99 -8.81
CA ARG A 12 9.61 3.72 -8.17
C ARG A 12 10.89 3.13 -7.61
N HIS A 13 10.93 2.90 -6.31
CA HIS A 13 12.13 2.38 -5.66
C HIS A 13 11.96 0.87 -5.40
N PRO A 14 12.70 0.01 -6.13
CA PRO A 14 12.69 -1.42 -5.86
C PRO A 14 13.29 -1.69 -4.47
N LEU A 15 12.53 -2.36 -3.61
CA LEU A 15 12.97 -2.81 -2.29
C LEU A 15 12.85 -4.33 -2.17
N PRO A 16 13.64 -4.96 -1.27
CA PRO A 16 13.47 -6.37 -0.94
C PRO A 16 12.04 -6.64 -0.45
N PRO A 17 11.38 -7.73 -0.92
CA PRO A 17 10.05 -8.11 -0.46
C PRO A 17 9.93 -8.23 1.06
N GLU A 18 10.98 -8.69 1.73
CA GLU A 18 11.05 -8.86 3.18
C GLU A 18 10.92 -7.51 3.90
N LEU A 19 11.61 -6.48 3.41
CA LEU A 19 11.53 -5.14 4.00
C LEU A 19 10.13 -4.53 3.84
N ILE A 20 9.49 -4.74 2.69
CA ILE A 20 8.10 -4.27 2.46
C ILE A 20 7.15 -4.97 3.43
N HIS A 21 7.31 -6.27 3.62
CA HIS A 21 6.52 -7.05 4.57
C HIS A 21 6.72 -6.56 6.02
N ASP A 22 7.97 -6.35 6.42
CA ASP A 22 8.33 -5.89 7.77
C ASP A 22 7.83 -4.48 8.07
N LEU A 23 7.56 -3.65 7.05
CA LEU A 23 6.91 -2.36 7.21
C LEU A 23 5.38 -2.46 7.28
N ARG A 24 4.77 -3.42 6.56
CA ARG A 24 3.31 -3.63 6.58
C ARG A 24 2.81 -4.07 7.94
N THR A 25 3.51 -5.00 8.59
CA THR A 25 3.10 -5.54 9.91
C THR A 25 2.92 -4.47 10.99
N PRO A 26 3.92 -3.63 11.32
CA PRO A 26 3.77 -2.59 12.34
C PRO A 26 2.73 -1.54 11.95
N LEU A 27 2.58 -1.24 10.65
CA LEU A 27 1.57 -0.30 10.18
C LEU A 27 0.14 -0.85 10.37
N THR A 28 -0.10 -2.12 10.03
CA THR A 28 -1.37 -2.80 10.28
C THR A 28 -1.69 -2.87 11.77
N GLN A 29 -0.68 -3.08 12.63
CA GLN A 29 -0.86 -3.03 14.08
C GLN A 29 -1.28 -1.63 14.56
N ILE A 30 -0.63 -0.56 14.09
CA ILE A 30 -1.01 0.83 14.41
C ILE A 30 -2.46 1.11 13.99
N LEU A 31 -2.87 0.64 12.81
CA LEU A 31 -4.25 0.77 12.34
C LEU A 31 -5.23 0.05 13.28
N GLY A 32 -4.98 -1.23 13.58
CA GLY A 32 -5.83 -2.00 14.49
C GLY A 32 -5.91 -1.39 15.90
N TYR A 33 -4.79 -0.92 16.44
CA TYR A 33 -4.80 -0.22 17.74
C TYR A 33 -5.59 1.08 17.69
N SER A 34 -5.46 1.86 16.60
CA SER A 34 -6.22 3.10 16.45
C SER A 34 -7.73 2.85 16.34
N GLU A 35 -8.17 1.79 15.67
CA GLU A 35 -9.58 1.39 15.57
C GLU A 35 -10.13 0.95 16.92
N MET A 36 -9.43 0.05 17.61
CA MET A 36 -9.81 -0.40 18.94
C MET A 36 -9.90 0.76 19.95
N LEU A 37 -8.97 1.71 19.91
CA LEU A 37 -9.00 2.90 20.78
C LEU A 37 -10.15 3.85 20.43
N ILE A 38 -10.53 3.96 19.15
CA ILE A 38 -11.69 4.74 18.73
C ILE A 38 -12.96 4.13 19.32
N GLU A 39 -13.13 2.81 19.20
CA GLU A 39 -14.29 2.09 19.76
C GLU A 39 -14.40 2.32 21.28
N GLN A 40 -13.30 2.10 22.01
CA GLN A 40 -13.25 2.33 23.46
C GLN A 40 -13.52 3.80 23.84
N ALA A 41 -13.00 4.76 23.08
CA ALA A 41 -13.24 6.18 23.34
C ALA A 41 -14.70 6.58 23.07
N VAL A 42 -15.35 5.97 22.08
CA VAL A 42 -16.79 6.18 21.81
C VAL A 42 -17.62 5.61 22.95
N GLU A 43 -17.34 4.38 23.39
CA GLU A 43 -18.04 3.72 24.50
C GLU A 43 -17.89 4.48 25.83
N ALA A 44 -16.71 5.03 26.09
CA ALA A 44 -16.43 5.83 27.28
C ALA A 44 -16.94 7.29 27.20
N GLY A 45 -17.53 7.71 26.08
CA GLY A 45 -17.98 9.10 25.87
C GLY A 45 -16.83 10.12 25.71
N HIS A 46 -15.60 9.66 25.46
CA HIS A 46 -14.41 10.48 25.28
C HIS A 46 -14.28 11.01 23.84
N HIS A 47 -15.30 11.72 23.35
CA HIS A 47 -15.38 12.20 21.97
C HIS A 47 -14.21 13.10 21.54
N GLY A 48 -13.54 13.76 22.49
CA GLY A 48 -12.33 14.55 22.20
C GLY A 48 -11.19 13.72 21.61
N TYR A 49 -10.95 12.51 22.12
CA TYR A 49 -9.91 11.62 21.61
C TYR A 49 -10.27 10.98 20.27
N VAL A 50 -11.56 10.73 20.02
CA VAL A 50 -12.05 10.13 18.77
C VAL A 50 -11.61 10.93 17.56
N ALA A 51 -11.69 12.26 17.62
CA ALA A 51 -11.30 13.13 16.52
C ALA A 51 -9.80 12.99 16.16
N ASP A 52 -8.93 12.92 17.17
CA ASP A 52 -7.49 12.79 16.96
C ASP A 52 -7.07 11.36 16.56
N LEU A 53 -7.68 10.34 17.16
CA LEU A 53 -7.46 8.95 16.79
C LEU A 53 -7.85 8.67 15.33
N ARG A 54 -8.94 9.27 14.84
CA ARG A 54 -9.31 9.20 13.42
C ARG A 54 -8.28 9.85 12.50
N LYS A 55 -7.64 10.95 12.92
CA LYS A 55 -6.54 11.55 12.13
C LYS A 55 -5.34 10.61 12.05
N VAL A 56 -4.99 9.94 13.16
CA VAL A 56 -3.91 8.93 13.19
C VAL A 56 -4.24 7.75 12.26
N ASN A 57 -5.44 7.20 12.37
CA ASN A 57 -5.91 6.11 11.51
C ASN A 57 -5.86 6.50 10.01
N ALA A 58 -6.37 7.69 9.67
CA ALA A 58 -6.34 8.21 8.31
C ALA A 58 -4.91 8.42 7.79
N ALA A 59 -3.98 8.89 8.62
CA ALA A 59 -2.57 9.01 8.26
C ALA A 59 -1.92 7.63 8.02
N GLY A 60 -2.26 6.63 8.85
CA GLY A 60 -1.81 5.24 8.66
C GLY A 60 -2.26 4.64 7.33
N HIS A 61 -3.54 4.80 6.97
CA HIS A 61 -4.06 4.34 5.68
C HIS A 61 -3.40 5.06 4.49
N ARG A 62 -3.16 6.37 4.60
CA ARG A 62 -2.44 7.12 3.57
C ARG A 62 -1.02 6.60 3.39
N LEU A 63 -0.32 6.29 4.48
CA LEU A 63 1.02 5.71 4.42
C LEU A 63 1.00 4.32 3.79
N LEU A 64 0.03 3.47 4.14
CA LEU A 64 -0.13 2.13 3.56
C LEU A 64 -0.31 2.22 2.04
N ALA A 65 -1.20 3.10 1.58
CA ALA A 65 -1.42 3.32 0.16
C ALA A 65 -0.16 3.83 -0.56
N LEU A 66 0.68 4.66 0.09
CA LEU A 66 1.95 5.10 -0.48
C LEU A 66 2.98 3.96 -0.57
N ILE A 67 3.05 3.09 0.42
CA ILE A 67 3.89 1.89 0.42
C ILE A 67 3.46 0.98 -0.74
N GLU A 68 2.18 0.67 -0.85
CA GLU A 68 1.64 -0.19 -1.90
C GLU A 68 1.81 0.39 -3.31
N LYS A 69 1.70 1.72 -3.45
CA LYS A 69 1.84 2.40 -4.74
C LYS A 69 3.28 2.50 -5.23
N ASN A 70 4.23 2.72 -4.33
CA ASN A 70 5.61 3.09 -4.70
C ASN A 70 6.62 1.94 -4.52
N LEU A 71 6.30 0.93 -3.69
CA LEU A 71 7.20 -0.16 -3.36
C LEU A 71 6.69 -1.44 -4.03
N GLN A 72 7.34 -1.82 -5.13
CA GLN A 72 7.11 -3.12 -5.77
C GLN A 72 8.14 -4.12 -5.23
N PRO A 73 7.74 -5.38 -4.96
CA PRO A 73 8.69 -6.43 -4.68
C PRO A 73 9.58 -6.64 -5.89
N VAL A 74 10.90 -6.65 -5.68
CA VAL A 74 11.85 -7.05 -6.71
C VAL A 74 11.63 -8.54 -7.00
N PRO A 75 11.35 -8.95 -8.25
CA PRO A 75 11.32 -10.37 -8.58
C PRO A 75 12.70 -10.96 -8.31
N PRO A 76 12.79 -12.15 -7.70
CA PRO A 76 14.08 -12.77 -7.43
C PRO A 76 14.90 -12.91 -8.72
N PRO A 77 16.23 -12.74 -8.67
CA PRO A 77 17.08 -12.69 -9.85
C PRO A 77 17.01 -13.96 -10.73
N ASP A 78 16.64 -15.09 -10.15
CA ASP A 78 16.49 -16.39 -10.83
C ASP A 78 15.03 -16.74 -11.18
N ALA A 79 14.08 -15.80 -11.03
CA ALA A 79 12.71 -16.04 -11.46
C ALA A 79 12.66 -16.17 -12.99
N PRO A 80 12.05 -17.24 -13.55
CA PRO A 80 11.81 -17.29 -14.98
C PRO A 80 11.01 -16.04 -15.39
N PRO A 81 11.33 -15.40 -16.52
CA PRO A 81 10.63 -14.20 -16.97
C PRO A 81 9.14 -14.53 -17.01
N ALA A 82 8.38 -13.79 -16.20
CA ALA A 82 6.97 -14.01 -15.96
C ALA A 82 6.29 -14.46 -17.26
N ALA A 83 5.79 -15.70 -17.22
CA ALA A 83 5.20 -16.43 -18.32
C ALA A 83 4.56 -15.47 -19.33
N ALA A 84 5.16 -15.40 -20.52
CA ALA A 84 4.56 -14.74 -21.66
C ALA A 84 3.13 -15.27 -21.77
N ALA A 85 2.16 -14.46 -21.36
CA ALA A 85 0.75 -14.81 -21.46
C ALA A 85 0.50 -15.24 -22.91
N PRO A 86 -0.13 -16.40 -23.16
CA PRO A 86 -0.44 -16.79 -24.51
C PRO A 86 -1.39 -15.72 -25.05
N GLN A 87 -0.90 -14.95 -26.02
CA GLN A 87 -1.72 -14.12 -26.88
C GLN A 87 -2.54 -15.08 -27.73
N THR A 88 -3.65 -15.59 -27.18
CA THR A 88 -4.67 -16.24 -27.98
C THR A 88 -5.33 -15.14 -28.82
N ARG A 89 -4.79 -14.95 -30.03
CA ARG A 89 -5.48 -14.23 -31.10
C ARG A 89 -6.84 -14.90 -31.31
N PRO A 90 -7.96 -14.16 -31.32
CA PRO A 90 -9.21 -14.72 -31.81
C PRO A 90 -9.09 -14.82 -33.33
N GLY A 91 -9.01 -16.05 -33.84
CA GLY A 91 -8.99 -16.34 -35.26
C GLY A 91 -10.29 -17.00 -35.69
N THR A 92 -11.08 -16.25 -36.46
CA THR A 92 -12.24 -16.64 -37.30
C THR A 92 -13.55 -16.96 -36.58
#